data_AF-A0A4E9F5A7-F1
#
_entry.id   AF-A0A4E9F5A7-F1
#
_cell.length_a   1.000
_cell.length_b   1.000
_cell.length_c   1.000
_cell.angle_alpha   90.00
_cell.angle_beta   90.00
_cell.angle_gamma   90.00
#
_symmetry.space_group_name_H-M   'P 1'
#
loop_
_entity.id
_entity.type
_entity.pdbx_description
1 polymer ?
#
loop_
_entity_poly.entity_id
_entity_poly.type
_entity_poly.pdbx_seq_one_letter_code
_entity_poly.pdbx_strand_id
1 'polypeptide(L)'
;MQESLDSTERSRKNLEQSEQIGIATAQDLLTQREKLEHTEKNLDDIDRTTKMTQRNLNSLKSVFGGFFRNKFSRAPKEESSMAPSKSDSVLGNTVDKLSNVSKAGSSCAGGAVCISGPTLSESSRAVIKGTRWEAMDNEIDSNLDSMSSQLARLRMLGKAIGEEVDSQNEMLDRIQVKAERTNARVKDQDKQMKKLLGSADKEEMKPSLPSVSKKRIVYSAVKSAF
;
A
#
# COMPACT_ATOMS: atom_id res chain seq x y z
N MET A 1 -48.86 -1.24 -16.19
CA MET A 1 -48.75 -2.72 -16.07
C MET A 1 -47.72 -3.28 -17.05
N GLN A 2 -47.97 -3.37 -18.36
CA GLN A 2 -46.92 -3.86 -19.28
C GLN A 2 -45.67 -2.96 -19.27
N GLU A 3 -45.84 -1.65 -19.42
CA GLU A 3 -44.71 -0.70 -19.32
C GLU A 3 -44.00 -0.75 -17.97
N SER A 4 -44.75 -1.02 -16.89
CA SER A 4 -44.23 -1.15 -15.54
C SER A 4 -43.37 -2.41 -15.41
N LEU A 5 -43.84 -3.54 -15.96
CA LEU A 5 -43.10 -4.79 -16.01
C LEU A 5 -41.80 -4.63 -16.78
N ASP A 6 -41.85 -4.11 -18.01
CA ASP A 6 -40.66 -3.84 -18.83
C ASP A 6 -39.67 -2.90 -18.12
N SER A 7 -40.19 -1.91 -17.39
CA SER A 7 -39.36 -0.99 -16.61
C SER A 7 -38.69 -1.68 -15.42
N THR A 8 -39.41 -2.54 -14.69
CA THR A 8 -38.82 -3.31 -13.58
C THR A 8 -37.77 -4.30 -14.07
N GLU A 9 -37.99 -4.95 -15.22
CA GLU A 9 -37.04 -5.89 -15.81
C GLU A 9 -35.74 -5.19 -16.21
N ARG A 10 -35.84 -4.04 -16.89
CA ARG A 10 -34.67 -3.21 -17.24
C ARG A 10 -33.92 -2.75 -15.99
N SER A 11 -34.64 -2.31 -14.96
CA SER A 11 -34.04 -1.83 -13.72
C SER A 11 -33.31 -2.95 -12.99
N ARG A 12 -33.91 -4.14 -12.89
CA ARG A 12 -33.29 -5.35 -12.34
C ARG A 12 -32.01 -5.70 -13.09
N LYS A 13 -32.03 -5.72 -14.42
CA LYS A 13 -30.84 -5.99 -15.24
C LYS A 13 -29.72 -4.96 -15.01
N ASN A 14 -30.06 -3.67 -14.94
CA ASN A 14 -29.08 -2.61 -14.69
C ASN A 14 -28.46 -2.72 -13.29
N LEU A 15 -29.25 -3.11 -12.29
CA LEU A 15 -28.76 -3.33 -10.92
C LEU A 15 -27.84 -4.56 -10.84
N GLU A 16 -28.15 -5.65 -11.54
CA GLU A 16 -27.26 -6.81 -11.65
C GLU A 16 -25.91 -6.45 -12.29
N GLN A 17 -25.94 -5.67 -13.37
CA GLN A 17 -24.72 -5.18 -14.00
C GLN A 17 -23.92 -4.28 -13.05
N SER A 18 -24.59 -3.40 -12.32
CA SER A 18 -23.96 -2.54 -11.32
C SER A 18 -23.32 -3.35 -10.19
N GLU A 19 -23.98 -4.43 -9.74
CA GLU A 19 -23.47 -5.32 -8.72
C GLU A 19 -22.19 -6.03 -9.18
N GLN A 20 -22.18 -6.56 -10.41
CA GLN A 20 -20.99 -7.18 -11.00
C GLN A 20 -19.81 -6.21 -11.11
N ILE A 21 -20.06 -4.99 -11.58
CA ILE A 21 -19.04 -3.94 -11.67
C ILE A 21 -18.51 -3.59 -10.27
N GLY A 22 -19.39 -3.46 -9.28
CA GLY A 22 -18.99 -3.20 -7.91
C GLY A 22 -18.12 -4.32 -7.32
N ILE A 23 -18.46 -5.58 -7.58
CA ILE A 23 -17.70 -6.73 -7.09
C ILE A 23 -16.30 -6.75 -7.73
N ALA A 24 -16.22 -6.54 -9.05
CA ALA A 24 -14.94 -6.42 -9.75
C ALA A 24 -14.10 -5.27 -9.18
N THR A 25 -14.72 -4.11 -8.95
CA THR A 25 -14.06 -2.95 -8.34
C THR A 25 -13.52 -3.27 -6.94
N ALA A 26 -14.29 -3.99 -6.13
CA ALA A 26 -13.84 -4.41 -4.81
C ALA A 26 -12.64 -5.38 -4.88
N GLN A 27 -12.64 -6.31 -5.83
CA GLN A 27 -11.50 -7.21 -6.05
C GLN A 27 -10.24 -6.47 -6.50
N ASP A 28 -10.40 -5.48 -7.37
CA ASP A 28 -9.30 -4.60 -7.79
C ASP A 28 -8.73 -3.81 -6.62
N LEU A 29 -9.58 -3.30 -5.71
CA LEU A 29 -9.14 -2.60 -4.52
C LEU A 29 -8.37 -3.51 -3.55
N LEU A 30 -8.80 -4.76 -3.36
CA LEU A 30 -8.06 -5.75 -2.57
C LEU A 30 -6.67 -6.00 -3.18
N THR A 31 -6.59 -6.18 -4.50
CA THR A 31 -5.31 -6.36 -5.21
C THR A 31 -4.41 -5.13 -5.12
N GLN A 32 -4.99 -3.92 -5.20
CA GLN A 32 -4.25 -2.67 -5.02
C GLN A 32 -3.69 -2.54 -3.62
N ARG A 33 -4.47 -2.92 -2.60
CA ARG A 33 -4.04 -2.93 -1.22
C ARG A 33 -2.81 -3.79 -1.00
N GLU A 34 -2.80 -5.02 -1.50
CA GLU A 34 -1.63 -5.92 -1.39
C GLU A 34 -0.35 -5.28 -1.97
N LYS A 35 -0.48 -4.56 -3.09
CA LYS A 35 0.65 -3.84 -3.70
C LYS A 35 1.13 -2.68 -2.82
N LEU A 36 0.21 -1.95 -2.19
CA LEU A 36 0.56 -0.86 -1.29
C LEU A 36 1.26 -1.40 -0.03
N GLU A 37 0.77 -2.48 0.56
CA GLU A 37 1.40 -3.13 1.71
C GLU A 37 2.80 -3.65 1.37
N HIS A 38 2.96 -4.26 0.20
CA HIS A 38 4.27 -4.68 -0.29
C HIS A 38 5.22 -3.48 -0.48
N THR A 39 4.71 -2.37 -1.02
CA THR A 39 5.48 -1.14 -1.19
C THR A 39 5.90 -0.54 0.14
N GLU A 40 5.00 -0.48 1.13
CA GLU A 40 5.30 0.00 2.48
C GLU A 40 6.39 -0.86 3.13
N LYS A 41 6.28 -2.18 3.04
CA LYS A 41 7.29 -3.12 3.55
C LYS A 41 8.65 -2.93 2.88
N ASN A 42 8.68 -2.79 1.55
CA ASN A 42 9.93 -2.56 0.82
C ASN A 42 10.58 -1.24 1.26
N LEU A 43 9.80 -0.18 1.51
CA LEU A 43 10.34 1.09 2.02
C LEU A 43 10.94 0.95 3.42
N ASP A 44 10.32 0.14 4.29
CA ASP A 44 10.86 -0.15 5.62
C ASP A 44 12.16 -0.98 5.55
N ASP A 45 12.23 -1.95 4.65
CA ASP A 45 13.44 -2.76 4.40
C ASP A 45 14.58 -1.90 3.85
N ILE A 46 14.28 -0.97 2.93
CA ILE A 46 15.27 -0.02 2.43
C ILE A 46 15.72 0.90 3.57
N ASP A 47 14.81 1.43 4.40
CA ASP A 47 15.19 2.29 5.52
C ASP A 47 16.14 1.57 6.50
N ARG A 48 15.85 0.30 6.82
CA ARG A 48 16.72 -0.55 7.64
C ARG A 48 18.09 -0.75 6.98
N THR A 49 18.09 -1.05 5.69
CA THR A 49 19.32 -1.25 4.90
C THR A 49 20.15 0.01 4.88
N THR A 50 19.55 1.16 4.56
CA THR A 50 20.17 2.49 4.61
C THR A 50 20.76 2.77 5.99
N LYS A 51 20.06 2.47 7.10
CA LYS A 51 20.63 2.63 8.46
C LYS A 51 21.89 1.77 8.67
N MET A 52 21.90 0.53 8.18
CA MET A 52 23.09 -0.33 8.24
C MET A 52 24.22 0.20 7.36
N THR A 53 23.91 0.60 6.12
CA THR A 53 24.87 1.22 5.20
C THR A 53 25.51 2.46 5.82
N GLN A 54 24.75 3.31 6.52
CA GLN A 54 25.31 4.48 7.18
C GLN A 54 26.35 4.11 8.24
N ARG A 55 26.09 3.07 9.05
CA ARG A 55 27.04 2.57 10.06
C ARG A 55 28.33 2.07 9.40
N ASN A 56 28.20 1.34 8.30
CA ASN A 56 29.34 0.84 7.54
C ASN A 56 30.15 1.99 6.91
N LEU A 57 29.49 2.97 6.28
CA LEU A 57 30.16 4.16 5.73
C LEU A 57 30.88 4.98 6.80
N ASN A 58 30.28 5.12 7.99
CA ASN A 58 30.92 5.78 9.12
C ASN A 58 32.17 5.02 9.61
N SER A 59 32.12 3.68 9.61
CA SER A 59 33.29 2.86 9.93
C SER A 59 34.40 2.99 8.88
N LEU A 60 34.07 3.07 7.58
CA LEU A 60 35.05 3.23 6.50
C LEU A 60 35.74 4.61 6.54
N LYS A 61 35.00 5.70 6.81
CA LYS A 61 35.62 7.02 7.06
C LYS A 61 36.66 6.97 8.18
N SER A 62 36.43 6.16 9.20
CA SER A 62 37.32 6.06 10.36
C SER A 62 38.62 5.33 10.04
N VAL A 63 38.66 4.47 9.02
CA VAL A 63 39.86 3.70 8.64
C VAL A 63 40.83 4.52 7.78
N PHE A 64 40.34 5.46 6.96
CA PHE A 64 41.16 6.31 6.10
C PHE A 64 41.70 7.58 6.81
N GLY A 65 41.30 7.84 8.06
CA GLY A 65 41.66 9.06 8.81
C GLY A 65 42.61 8.87 9.99
N GLY A 66 42.99 7.64 10.36
CA GLY A 66 44.02 7.36 11.36
C GLY A 66 43.62 6.41 12.48
N PHE A 67 44.47 5.40 12.66
CA PHE A 67 44.68 4.56 13.86
C PHE A 67 43.56 3.61 14.32
N PHE A 68 43.85 2.31 14.21
CA PHE A 68 43.21 1.23 14.97
C PHE A 68 43.21 1.55 16.48
N ARG A 69 42.03 1.52 17.14
CA ARG A 69 41.75 0.67 18.32
C ARG A 69 40.40 0.99 18.95
N ASN A 70 39.87 -0.05 19.62
CA ASN A 70 38.78 -0.07 20.61
C ASN A 70 37.38 -0.28 20.00
N LYS A 71 36.89 -1.52 19.91
CA LYS A 71 36.10 -2.25 20.96
C LYS A 71 34.81 -1.49 21.33
N PHE A 72 33.74 -2.26 21.54
CA PHE A 72 32.37 -1.90 22.01
C PHE A 72 31.31 -1.83 20.89
N SER A 73 30.61 -2.91 20.57
CA SER A 73 29.59 -3.65 21.35
C SER A 73 28.35 -2.80 21.70
N ARG A 74 27.24 -3.11 20.99
CA ARG A 74 25.86 -3.26 21.48
C ARG A 74 24.89 -3.06 20.31
N ALA A 75 24.33 -4.16 19.82
CA ALA A 75 23.20 -4.11 18.88
C ALA A 75 21.95 -3.64 19.64
N PRO A 76 21.20 -2.64 19.15
CA PRO A 76 19.89 -2.32 19.71
C PRO A 76 18.89 -3.38 19.24
N LYS A 77 18.06 -3.84 20.18
CA LYS A 77 16.93 -4.73 19.91
C LYS A 77 15.91 -3.97 19.07
N GLU A 78 15.46 -4.58 17.99
CA GLU A 78 14.32 -4.10 17.21
C GLU A 78 13.03 -4.49 17.91
N GLU A 79 12.26 -3.49 18.31
CA GLU A 79 10.88 -3.67 18.71
C GLU A 79 10.02 -3.82 17.45
N SER A 80 9.57 -5.05 17.22
CA SER A 80 8.48 -5.36 16.32
C SER A 80 7.18 -4.88 16.96
N SER A 81 6.48 -3.95 16.32
CA SER A 81 5.02 -3.85 16.45
C SER A 81 4.44 -3.15 15.22
N MET A 82 4.36 -3.89 14.12
CA MET A 82 3.44 -3.54 13.05
C MET A 82 2.12 -4.22 13.38
N ALA A 83 1.16 -3.45 13.89
CA ALA A 83 -0.21 -3.92 14.04
C ALA A 83 -0.76 -4.22 12.63
N PRO A 84 -1.33 -5.42 12.39
CA PRO A 84 -1.97 -5.72 11.11
C PRO A 84 -3.15 -4.77 10.91
N SER A 85 -3.18 -4.14 9.74
CA SER A 85 -4.22 -3.19 9.36
C SER A 85 -5.56 -3.94 9.22
N LYS A 86 -6.52 -3.63 10.11
CA LYS A 86 -7.78 -4.39 10.27
C LYS A 86 -8.75 -4.28 9.09
N SER A 87 -8.50 -3.39 8.13
CA SER A 87 -9.43 -3.11 7.03
C SER A 87 -9.49 -4.21 5.97
N ASP A 88 -8.45 -5.05 5.88
CA ASP A 88 -8.37 -6.20 4.96
C ASP A 88 -9.58 -7.13 5.12
N SER A 89 -10.10 -7.23 6.35
CA SER A 89 -11.24 -8.07 6.67
C SER A 89 -12.58 -7.52 6.15
N VAL A 90 -12.79 -6.21 6.06
CA VAL A 90 -14.16 -5.68 5.86
C VAL A 90 -14.60 -5.82 4.41
N LEU A 91 -13.76 -5.39 3.47
CA LEU A 91 -14.07 -5.51 2.04
C LEU A 91 -14.05 -6.97 1.58
N GLY A 92 -13.02 -7.74 1.98
CA GLY A 92 -12.93 -9.17 1.69
C GLY A 92 -14.14 -9.95 2.19
N ASN A 93 -14.51 -9.79 3.47
CA ASN A 93 -15.70 -10.44 4.03
C ASN A 93 -16.99 -10.04 3.32
N THR A 94 -17.10 -8.79 2.85
CA THR A 94 -18.28 -8.32 2.12
C THR A 94 -18.38 -9.00 0.76
N VAL A 95 -17.28 -9.06 0.00
CA VAL A 95 -17.23 -9.75 -1.30
C VAL A 95 -17.52 -11.25 -1.13
N ASP A 96 -16.93 -11.90 -0.12
CA ASP A 96 -17.16 -13.33 0.18
C ASP A 96 -18.59 -13.61 0.64
N LYS A 97 -19.21 -12.69 1.36
CA LYS A 97 -20.62 -12.81 1.75
C LYS A 97 -21.52 -12.67 0.53
N LEU A 98 -21.27 -11.71 -0.35
CA LEU A 98 -22.08 -11.51 -1.57
C LEU A 98 -21.95 -12.69 -2.54
N SER A 99 -20.75 -13.26 -2.71
CA SER A 99 -20.54 -14.43 -3.56
C SER A 99 -21.28 -15.68 -3.07
N ASN A 100 -21.57 -15.76 -1.76
CA ASN A 100 -22.33 -16.85 -1.16
C ASN A 100 -23.85 -16.59 -1.12
N VAL A 101 -24.30 -15.33 -1.05
CA VAL A 101 -25.73 -14.96 -1.02
C VAL A 101 -26.43 -15.29 -2.35
N SER A 102 -25.72 -15.37 -3.47
CA SER A 102 -26.28 -15.83 -4.74
C SER A 102 -26.64 -17.33 -4.77
N LYS A 103 -26.25 -18.13 -3.75
CA LYS A 103 -26.60 -19.56 -3.63
C LYS A 103 -27.69 -19.88 -2.62
N ALA A 104 -27.90 -19.03 -1.61
CA ALA A 104 -28.93 -19.21 -0.61
C ALA A 104 -30.00 -18.15 -0.83
N GLY A 105 -31.15 -18.55 -1.39
CA GLY A 105 -32.28 -17.65 -1.65
C GLY A 105 -32.47 -16.66 -0.49
N SER A 106 -32.40 -15.37 -0.82
CA SER A 106 -32.33 -14.28 0.16
C SER A 106 -33.65 -14.20 0.93
N SER A 107 -33.73 -14.89 2.07
CA SER A 107 -34.74 -14.57 3.07
C SER A 107 -34.28 -13.31 3.79
N CYS A 108 -35.18 -12.34 3.86
CA CYS A 108 -35.03 -11.07 4.58
C CYS A 108 -34.97 -11.29 6.10
N ALA A 109 -33.90 -11.92 6.58
CA ALA A 109 -33.65 -12.10 8.00
C ALA A 109 -32.60 -11.08 8.48
N GLY A 110 -33.08 -9.94 9.00
CA GLY A 110 -32.27 -9.05 9.83
C GLY A 110 -32.28 -7.58 9.41
N GLY A 111 -33.27 -6.83 9.91
CA GLY A 111 -33.17 -5.38 10.16
C GLY A 111 -33.07 -4.42 8.97
N ALA A 112 -32.92 -4.91 7.73
CA ALA A 112 -33.04 -4.07 6.54
C ALA A 112 -34.53 -3.89 6.20
N VAL A 113 -34.95 -2.63 6.04
CA VAL A 113 -36.31 -2.27 5.62
C VAL A 113 -36.60 -2.97 4.28
N CYS A 114 -37.43 -4.00 4.33
CA CYS A 114 -38.04 -4.55 3.13
C CYS A 114 -39.14 -3.57 2.74
N ILE A 115 -38.85 -2.68 1.78
CA ILE A 115 -39.84 -1.72 1.25
C ILE A 115 -40.86 -2.45 0.34
N SER A 116 -40.67 -3.75 0.08
CA SER A 116 -41.49 -4.55 -0.82
C SER A 116 -42.80 -4.99 -0.14
N GLY A 117 -43.79 -4.11 -0.11
CA GLY A 117 -45.20 -4.51 0.02
C GLY A 117 -45.83 -4.76 -1.35
N PRO A 118 -47.00 -5.41 -1.41
CA PRO A 118 -47.73 -5.58 -2.66
C PRO A 118 -47.95 -4.23 -3.37
N THR A 119 -47.63 -4.17 -4.66
CA THR A 119 -47.80 -2.98 -5.54
C THR A 119 -49.22 -2.43 -5.53
N LEU A 120 -50.20 -3.34 -5.38
CA LEU A 120 -51.62 -3.06 -5.45
C LEU A 120 -52.30 -3.38 -4.13
N SER A 121 -53.30 -2.57 -3.78
CA SER A 121 -54.18 -2.83 -2.64
C SER A 121 -54.94 -4.15 -2.80
N GLU A 122 -55.35 -4.76 -1.69
CA GLU A 122 -56.07 -6.03 -1.72
C GLU A 122 -57.38 -5.97 -2.50
N SER A 123 -58.09 -4.82 -2.45
CA SER A 123 -59.28 -4.57 -3.26
C SER A 123 -58.95 -4.55 -4.76
N SER A 124 -57.85 -3.92 -5.15
CA SER A 124 -57.39 -3.89 -6.55
C SER A 124 -56.94 -5.27 -7.04
N ARG A 125 -56.26 -6.05 -6.18
CA ARG A 125 -55.87 -7.44 -6.48
C ARG A 125 -57.07 -8.35 -6.71
N ALA A 126 -58.12 -8.21 -5.89
CA ALA A 126 -59.34 -8.98 -6.05
C ALA A 126 -60.03 -8.74 -7.41
N VAL A 127 -59.93 -7.52 -7.95
CA VAL A 127 -60.50 -7.16 -9.26
C VAL A 127 -59.71 -7.74 -10.43
N ILE A 128 -58.39 -7.90 -10.29
CA ILE A 128 -57.53 -8.43 -11.36
C ILE A 128 -57.32 -9.95 -11.27
N LYS A 129 -57.80 -10.59 -10.20
CA LYS A 129 -57.66 -12.02 -9.96
C LYS A 129 -58.23 -12.86 -11.11
N GLY A 130 -57.49 -13.89 -11.53
CA GLY A 130 -57.83 -14.77 -12.65
C GLY A 130 -57.60 -14.15 -14.04
N THR A 131 -57.06 -12.93 -14.11
CA THR A 131 -56.76 -12.27 -15.39
C THR A 131 -55.26 -12.25 -15.67
N ARG A 132 -54.86 -11.94 -16.92
CA ARG A 132 -53.45 -11.71 -17.26
C ARG A 132 -52.78 -10.61 -16.42
N TRP A 133 -53.57 -9.70 -15.84
CA TRP A 133 -53.08 -8.61 -15.01
C TRP A 133 -52.59 -9.09 -13.65
N GLU A 134 -53.17 -10.16 -13.10
CA GLU A 134 -52.65 -10.78 -11.86
C GLU A 134 -51.25 -11.37 -12.07
N ALA A 135 -51.02 -12.06 -13.19
CA ALA A 135 -49.71 -12.61 -13.52
C ALA A 135 -48.65 -11.49 -13.67
N MET A 136 -48.99 -10.41 -14.38
CA MET A 136 -48.11 -9.25 -14.52
C MET A 136 -47.85 -8.55 -13.17
N ASP A 137 -48.86 -8.44 -12.29
CA ASP A 137 -48.69 -7.81 -10.98
C ASP A 137 -47.73 -8.60 -10.09
N ASN A 138 -47.91 -9.93 -10.04
CA ASN A 138 -47.03 -10.82 -9.29
C ASN A 138 -45.59 -10.79 -9.82
N GLU A 139 -45.39 -10.65 -11.13
CA GLU A 139 -44.06 -10.52 -11.72
C GLU A 139 -43.41 -9.17 -11.37
N ILE A 140 -44.18 -8.09 -11.38
CA ILE A 140 -43.71 -6.77 -10.93
C ILE A 140 -43.31 -6.83 -9.46
N ASP A 141 -44.12 -7.42 -8.57
CA ASP A 141 -43.77 -7.60 -7.15
C ASP A 141 -42.46 -8.38 -6.98
N SER A 142 -42.32 -9.50 -7.69
CA SER A 142 -41.12 -10.35 -7.66
C SER A 142 -39.88 -9.60 -8.14
N ASN A 143 -40.01 -8.80 -9.21
CA ASN A 143 -38.93 -7.96 -9.71
C ASN A 143 -38.55 -6.88 -8.71
N LEU A 144 -39.53 -6.21 -8.08
CA LEU A 144 -39.28 -5.18 -7.07
C LEU A 144 -38.60 -5.75 -5.83
N ASP A 145 -38.97 -6.95 -5.40
CA ASP A 145 -38.29 -7.61 -4.28
C ASP A 145 -36.85 -7.99 -4.62
N SER A 146 -36.64 -8.52 -5.83
CA SER A 146 -35.29 -8.79 -6.35
C SER A 146 -34.45 -7.51 -6.41
N MET A 147 -35.00 -6.42 -6.92
CA MET A 147 -34.35 -5.10 -6.99
C MET A 147 -34.03 -4.56 -5.59
N SER A 148 -34.94 -4.70 -4.62
CA SER A 148 -34.72 -4.31 -3.22
C SER A 148 -33.52 -5.06 -2.63
N SER A 149 -33.43 -6.37 -2.85
CA SER A 149 -32.28 -7.17 -2.41
C SER A 149 -30.97 -6.74 -3.09
N GLN A 150 -30.99 -6.45 -4.39
CA GLN A 150 -29.84 -5.97 -5.16
C GLN A 150 -29.35 -4.62 -4.66
N LEU A 151 -30.28 -3.68 -4.38
CA LEU A 151 -29.96 -2.39 -3.80
C LEU A 151 -29.33 -2.50 -2.41
N ALA A 152 -29.83 -3.42 -1.57
CA ALA A 152 -29.24 -3.69 -0.27
C ALA A 152 -27.79 -4.21 -0.40
N ARG A 153 -27.53 -5.11 -1.34
CA ARG A 153 -26.18 -5.62 -1.65
C ARG A 153 -25.27 -4.52 -2.18
N LEU A 154 -25.73 -3.71 -3.14
CA LEU A 154 -25.01 -2.55 -3.65
C LEU A 154 -24.67 -1.54 -2.55
N ARG A 155 -25.58 -1.29 -1.60
CA ARG A 155 -25.31 -0.43 -0.44
C ARG A 155 -24.20 -1.00 0.45
N MET A 156 -24.24 -2.29 0.75
CA MET A 156 -23.18 -2.93 1.53
C MET A 156 -21.83 -2.82 0.83
N LEU A 157 -21.81 -3.10 -0.48
CA LEU A 157 -20.62 -3.04 -1.32
C LEU A 157 -20.07 -1.61 -1.41
N GLY A 158 -20.92 -0.62 -1.69
CA GLY A 158 -20.52 0.78 -1.75
C GLY A 158 -19.95 1.29 -0.42
N LYS A 159 -20.53 0.88 0.71
CA LYS A 159 -19.99 1.21 2.04
C LYS A 159 -18.61 0.58 2.25
N ALA A 160 -18.45 -0.71 1.96
CA ALA A 160 -17.18 -1.41 2.15
C ALA A 160 -16.07 -0.86 1.21
N ILE A 161 -16.42 -0.55 -0.05
CA ILE A 161 -15.52 0.09 -1.01
C ILE A 161 -15.08 1.46 -0.49
N GLY A 162 -16.00 2.28 0.03
CA GLY A 162 -15.68 3.59 0.61
C GLY A 162 -14.71 3.49 1.77
N GLU A 163 -14.98 2.59 2.73
CA GLU A 163 -14.10 2.35 3.87
C GLU A 163 -12.70 1.85 3.46
N GLU A 164 -12.61 1.01 2.42
CA GLU A 164 -11.32 0.54 1.90
C GLU A 164 -10.55 1.65 1.18
N VAL A 165 -11.22 2.50 0.39
CA VAL A 165 -10.58 3.65 -0.26
C VAL A 165 -10.01 4.61 0.79
N ASP A 166 -10.76 4.92 1.84
CA ASP A 166 -10.27 5.78 2.93
C ASP A 166 -9.04 5.16 3.62
N SER A 167 -9.06 3.85 3.89
CA SER A 167 -7.92 3.11 4.46
C SER A 167 -6.69 3.12 3.54
N GLN A 168 -6.88 2.93 2.23
CA GLN A 168 -5.79 3.00 1.25
C GLN A 168 -5.23 4.41 1.12
N ASN A 169 -6.06 5.46 1.22
CA ASN A 169 -5.59 6.85 1.23
C ASN A 169 -4.65 7.11 2.42
N GLU A 170 -5.01 6.66 3.62
CA GLU A 170 -4.11 6.76 4.79
C GLU A 170 -2.80 5.98 4.59
N MET A 171 -2.85 4.82 3.91
CA MET A 171 -1.66 4.04 3.59
C MET A 171 -0.76 4.77 2.59
N LEU A 172 -1.33 5.39 1.56
CA LEU A 172 -0.61 6.19 0.58
C LEU A 172 0.13 7.36 1.24
N ASP A 173 -0.50 8.05 2.18
CA ASP A 173 0.15 9.15 2.93
C ASP A 173 1.37 8.65 3.73
N ARG A 174 1.24 7.50 4.41
CA ARG A 174 2.37 6.89 5.13
C ARG A 174 3.49 6.46 4.18
N ILE A 175 3.14 5.83 3.06
CA ILE A 175 4.08 5.40 2.02
C ILE A 175 4.81 6.61 1.45
N GLN A 176 4.11 7.71 1.15
CA GLN A 176 4.70 8.94 0.61
C GLN A 176 5.77 9.50 1.58
N VAL A 177 5.42 9.65 2.86
CA VAL A 177 6.37 10.15 3.87
C VAL A 177 7.57 9.23 4.03
N LYS A 178 7.36 7.90 4.04
CA LYS A 178 8.45 6.92 4.09
C LYS A 178 9.34 7.01 2.85
N ALA A 179 8.74 7.09 1.66
CA ALA A 179 9.45 7.17 0.39
C ALA A 179 10.32 8.42 0.29
N GLU A 180 9.79 9.59 0.64
CA GLU A 180 10.55 10.85 0.65
C GLU A 180 11.75 10.78 1.59
N ARG A 181 11.53 10.29 2.82
CA ARG A 181 12.59 10.12 3.82
C ARG A 181 13.66 9.14 3.37
N THR A 182 13.26 8.00 2.84
CA THR A 182 14.17 6.96 2.33
C THR A 182 14.97 7.48 1.13
N ASN A 183 14.32 8.17 0.19
CA ASN A 183 14.97 8.79 -0.98
C ASN A 183 16.03 9.83 -0.56
N ALA A 184 15.71 10.69 0.40
CA ALA A 184 16.66 11.67 0.92
C ALA A 184 17.90 10.99 1.52
N ARG A 185 17.71 9.96 2.35
CA ARG A 185 18.83 9.22 2.96
C ARG A 185 19.69 8.49 1.93
N VAL A 186 19.06 7.83 0.96
CA VAL A 186 19.80 7.13 -0.12
C VAL A 186 20.63 8.11 -0.94
N LYS A 187 20.08 9.29 -1.29
CA LYS A 187 20.83 10.33 -2.00
C LYS A 187 22.03 10.83 -1.20
N ASP A 188 21.88 11.04 0.11
CA ASP A 188 22.99 11.50 0.95
C ASP A 188 24.07 10.42 1.11
N GLN A 189 23.68 9.15 1.16
CA GLN A 189 24.61 8.02 1.19
C GLN A 189 25.36 7.85 -0.13
N ASP A 190 24.67 7.98 -1.26
CA ASP A 190 25.29 7.94 -2.59
C ASP A 190 26.36 9.04 -2.73
N LYS A 191 26.05 10.27 -2.30
CA LYS A 191 27.03 11.37 -2.25
C LYS A 191 28.24 11.03 -1.36
N GLN A 192 28.00 10.48 -0.16
CA GLN A 192 29.08 10.09 0.75
C GLN A 192 29.98 9.01 0.16
N MET A 193 29.38 7.99 -0.47
CA MET A 193 30.09 6.90 -1.11
C MET A 193 30.92 7.39 -2.31
N LYS A 194 30.34 8.24 -3.17
CA LYS A 194 31.06 8.90 -4.28
C LYS A 194 32.25 9.73 -3.78
N LYS A 195 32.07 10.46 -2.68
CA LYS A 195 33.18 11.21 -2.08
C LYS A 195 34.28 10.27 -1.60
N LEU A 196 33.95 9.18 -0.90
CA LEU A 196 34.96 8.20 -0.46
C LEU A 196 35.72 7.57 -1.64
N LEU A 197 35.01 7.20 -2.71
CA LEU A 197 35.63 6.61 -3.90
C LEU A 197 36.51 7.61 -4.66
N GLY A 198 36.00 8.83 -4.92
CA GLY A 198 36.77 9.88 -5.62
C GLY A 198 37.84 10.58 -4.77
N SER A 199 37.87 10.35 -3.45
CA SER A 199 38.98 10.78 -2.59
C SER A 199 40.17 9.84 -2.68
N ALA A 200 39.95 8.55 -3.02
CA ALA A 200 41.02 7.56 -3.12
C ALA A 200 41.97 7.84 -4.30
N ASP A 201 41.46 8.41 -5.39
CA ASP A 201 42.26 8.70 -6.59
C ASP A 201 43.21 9.91 -6.44
N LYS A 202 43.09 10.71 -5.38
CA LYS A 202 43.93 11.92 -5.17
C LYS A 202 45.13 11.70 -4.24
N GLU A 203 45.27 10.54 -3.60
CA GLU A 203 46.39 10.23 -2.70
C GLU A 203 47.61 9.62 -3.42
N GLU A 204 47.49 9.17 -4.69
CA GLU A 204 48.61 8.62 -5.48
C GLU A 204 49.30 9.64 -6.41
N MET A 205 49.72 10.80 -5.90
CA MET A 205 50.71 11.63 -6.61
C MET A 205 51.65 12.33 -5.63
N LYS A 206 52.62 11.58 -5.07
CA LYS A 206 53.88 12.13 -4.56
C LYS A 206 55.05 11.30 -5.14
N PRO A 207 55.87 11.85 -6.05
CA PRO A 207 57.07 11.16 -6.47
C PRO A 207 58.30 11.51 -5.59
N SER A 208 59.06 10.46 -5.30
CA SER A 208 60.52 10.33 -5.06
C SER A 208 61.19 10.87 -3.76
N LEU A 209 61.41 9.96 -2.80
CA LEU A 209 62.69 9.34 -2.33
C LEU A 209 63.95 10.20 -1.98
N PRO A 210 64.92 9.66 -1.18
CA PRO A 210 65.63 10.35 -0.11
C PRO A 210 66.99 10.96 -0.50
N SER A 211 67.36 12.07 0.15
CA SER A 211 68.69 12.70 0.02
C SER A 211 69.67 12.11 1.03
N VAL A 212 70.65 11.34 0.55
CA VAL A 212 71.81 10.87 1.32
C VAL A 212 72.84 12.00 1.42
N SER A 213 73.03 12.56 2.62
CA SER A 213 74.14 13.50 2.88
C SER A 213 75.47 12.75 2.98
N LYS A 214 76.31 12.86 1.95
CA LYS A 214 77.72 12.45 1.99
C LYS A 214 78.52 13.43 2.85
N LYS A 215 79.13 12.93 3.93
CA LYS A 215 80.18 13.63 4.70
C LYS A 215 81.32 14.03 3.76
N ARG A 216 81.66 15.32 3.71
CA ARG A 216 82.89 15.82 3.10
C ARG A 216 83.84 16.27 4.21
N ILE A 217 84.89 15.48 4.41
CA ILE A 217 86.06 15.80 5.21
C ILE A 217 86.74 17.01 4.58
N VAL A 218 87.02 18.05 5.37
CA VAL A 218 87.90 19.15 4.95
C VAL A 218 88.96 19.34 6.03
N TYR A 219 90.22 19.16 5.63
CA TYR A 219 91.43 19.32 6.42
C TYR A 219 91.62 20.78 6.85
N SER A 220 91.92 21.03 8.13
CA SER A 220 92.42 22.32 8.61
C SER A 220 93.95 22.35 8.52
N ALA A 221 94.48 23.16 7.62
CA ALA A 221 95.87 23.59 7.66
C ALA A 221 95.91 25.10 7.43
N VAL A 222 96.06 25.86 8.52
CA VAL A 222 96.51 27.26 8.43
C VAL A 222 97.77 27.39 9.27
N LYS A 223 98.87 27.53 8.54
CA LYS A 223 100.17 28.00 8.99
C LYS A 223 100.11 29.53 9.13
N SER A 224 100.72 30.04 10.21
CA SER A 224 101.63 31.21 10.23
C SER A 224 101.05 32.61 9.91
N ALA A 225 101.06 33.50 10.90
CA ALA A 225 102.04 34.59 11.05
C ALA A 225 101.48 35.76 11.88
N PHE A 226 102.32 36.26 12.79
CA PHE A 226 102.19 37.39 13.73
C PHE A 226 101.35 37.16 15.00
#